data_AF-A0A1T4MQE5-F1
#
_entry.id   AF-A0A1T4MQE5-F1
#
_cell.length_a   1.000
_cell.length_b   1.000
_cell.length_c   1.000
_cell.angle_alpha   90.00
_cell.angle_beta   90.00
_cell.angle_gamma   90.00
#
_symmetry.space_group_name_H-M   'P 1'
#
loop_
_entity.id
_entity.type
_entity.pdbx_description
1 polymer ?
#
loop_
_entity_poly.entity_id
_entity_poly.type
_entity_poly.pdbx_seq_one_letter_code
_entity_poly.pdbx_strand_id
1 'polypeptide(L)'
;MRKIYLLIVASCLLASCNKYLDIKPEDKFTEDNLYSTEAGFNSALNGLYLALSGRSLYGAELTLSTVEVLAQRYNVSGEHNFSTVATYQYNQSDVQSRFEAVWTSAYKQILNINKLLEALDKHKGILSKEKENLVRGECMGLRAMIHFDLLRLFGPVYATGSGKTAIPYNTTTGSAPQPLLPATGVIDAVLQDLAAAQQYLSADPVITTGVVDFKSDGGDWFRKRNIRFNYYAAKALQARVQLYAGDKPAALAAAQEVIAGAAKWFPWVKPADINAELINPDRICSSEVFFALYNPELYLNQRDYFAGALQPQSILAPAQSKLTAVFEGLEGDYRYKSSWIVPSVGGKTYRTFVKYEDVQDTKKLFRFLQPMLKMSEMYYIAAECTTDHDQALQYLNTVRFARGLVDLAATANITTELTKEYQKEFFGEGQLFFYHKRIMTAKLVNGAATGSNVTPNYVVPLPLSETNQRTN
;
A
#
# COMPACT_ATOMS: atom_id res chain seq x y z
N MET A 1 78.07 -33.48 18.77
CA MET A 1 76.85 -33.49 19.63
C MET A 1 76.20 -32.11 19.79
N ARG A 2 76.09 -31.30 18.73
CA ARG A 2 75.36 -30.01 18.73
C ARG A 2 74.45 -29.84 17.49
N LYS A 3 74.34 -30.88 16.66
CA LYS A 3 73.47 -30.95 15.47
C LYS A 3 72.29 -31.92 15.60
N ILE A 4 72.20 -32.68 16.70
CA ILE A 4 71.11 -33.65 16.95
C ILE A 4 69.92 -33.01 17.71
N TYR A 5 70.16 -31.98 18.52
CA TYR A 5 69.08 -31.29 19.25
C TYR A 5 68.22 -30.37 18.38
N LEU A 6 68.71 -29.95 17.21
CA LEU A 6 67.94 -29.15 16.24
C LEU A 6 66.95 -29.97 15.41
N LEU A 7 67.08 -31.30 15.38
CA LEU A 7 66.18 -32.20 14.65
C LEU A 7 65.00 -32.69 15.51
N ILE A 8 65.10 -32.59 16.84
CA ILE A 8 64.04 -33.05 17.77
C ILE A 8 63.06 -31.91 18.11
N VAL A 9 63.46 -30.65 17.96
CA VAL A 9 62.55 -29.49 18.14
C VAL A 9 61.72 -29.23 16.87
N ALA A 10 62.18 -29.69 15.70
CA ALA A 10 61.46 -29.56 14.44
C ALA A 10 60.31 -30.58 14.27
N SER A 11 60.29 -31.67 15.05
CA SER A 11 59.27 -32.73 14.96
C SER A 11 58.07 -32.55 15.90
N CYS A 12 58.08 -31.55 16.78
CA CYS A 12 56.94 -31.23 17.67
C CYS A 12 55.98 -30.17 17.10
N LEU A 13 56.24 -29.62 15.90
CA LEU A 13 55.38 -28.60 15.27
C LEU A 13 54.28 -29.17 14.35
N LEU A 14 54.14 -30.50 14.24
CA LEU A 14 53.16 -31.14 13.35
C LEU A 14 51.92 -31.71 14.07
N ALA A 15 51.73 -31.39 15.36
CA ALA A 15 50.54 -31.76 16.11
C ALA A 15 49.74 -30.51 16.54
N SER A 16 49.36 -29.66 15.59
CA SER A 16 48.24 -28.73 15.79
C SER A 16 47.05 -29.24 15.02
N CYS A 17 46.07 -29.69 15.81
CA CYS A 17 44.77 -30.22 15.43
C CYS A 17 44.17 -29.59 14.17
N ASN A 18 43.86 -30.44 13.20
CA ASN A 18 42.79 -30.29 12.21
C ASN A 18 41.42 -30.19 12.92
N LYS A 19 41.17 -29.11 13.66
CA LYS A 19 39.81 -28.61 13.86
C LYS A 19 39.74 -27.29 13.12
N TYR A 20 39.43 -27.42 11.84
CA TYR A 20 38.65 -26.43 11.12
C TYR A 20 37.65 -25.85 12.11
N LEU A 21 37.89 -24.61 12.52
CA LEU A 21 36.93 -23.80 13.23
C LEU A 21 35.80 -23.59 12.23
N ASP A 22 34.83 -24.50 12.26
CA ASP A 22 33.53 -24.39 11.61
C ASP A 22 32.77 -23.29 12.38
N ILE A 23 33.30 -22.06 12.35
CA ILE A 23 32.60 -20.86 12.82
C ILE A 23 31.53 -20.63 11.78
N LYS A 24 30.40 -21.33 11.98
CA LYS A 24 29.17 -21.00 11.29
C LYS A 24 28.88 -19.53 11.62
N PRO A 25 28.61 -18.67 10.62
CA PRO A 25 28.30 -17.28 10.87
C PRO A 25 27.20 -17.19 11.93
N GLU A 26 27.42 -16.40 12.99
CA GLU A 26 26.46 -16.22 14.09
C GLU A 26 25.07 -15.84 13.56
N ASP A 27 25.04 -15.02 12.49
CA ASP A 27 23.83 -14.67 11.74
C ASP A 27 23.07 -15.89 11.20
N LYS A 28 23.76 -16.88 10.60
CA LYS A 28 23.12 -18.10 10.07
C LYS A 28 22.56 -18.96 11.20
N PHE A 29 23.23 -19.01 12.34
CA PHE A 29 22.75 -19.75 13.52
C PHE A 29 21.51 -19.05 14.12
N THR A 30 21.47 -17.72 14.15
CA THR A 30 20.28 -16.99 14.60
C THR A 30 19.07 -17.18 13.67
N GLU A 31 19.30 -17.24 12.36
CA GLU A 31 18.24 -17.49 11.37
C GLU A 31 17.69 -18.92 11.46
N ASP A 32 18.58 -19.92 11.57
CA ASP A 32 18.17 -21.32 11.74
C ASP A 32 17.39 -21.53 13.05
N ASN A 33 17.77 -20.84 14.12
CA ASN A 33 17.04 -20.86 15.38
C ASN A 33 15.69 -20.15 15.28
N LEU A 34 15.62 -19.00 14.60
CA LEU A 34 14.36 -18.28 14.39
C LEU A 34 13.34 -19.17 13.68
N TYR A 35 13.72 -19.77 12.55
CA TYR A 35 12.81 -20.59 11.72
C TYR A 35 12.68 -22.05 12.19
N SER A 36 13.15 -22.36 13.40
CA SER A 36 12.93 -23.68 14.03
C SER A 36 11.53 -23.85 14.64
N THR A 37 10.73 -22.78 14.71
CA THR A 37 9.39 -22.79 15.33
C THR A 37 8.36 -22.01 14.50
N GLU A 38 7.07 -22.38 14.64
CA GLU A 38 5.96 -21.62 14.05
C GLU A 38 5.96 -20.16 14.52
N ALA A 39 6.26 -19.92 15.80
CA ALA A 39 6.31 -18.56 16.37
C ALA A 39 7.35 -17.68 15.68
N GLY A 40 8.47 -18.25 15.23
CA GLY A 40 9.49 -17.52 14.47
C GLY A 40 9.01 -17.09 13.10
N PHE A 41 8.35 -17.98 12.35
CA PHE A 41 7.71 -17.62 11.06
C PHE A 41 6.65 -16.53 11.24
N ASN A 42 5.79 -16.68 12.25
CA ASN A 42 4.76 -15.71 12.58
C ASN A 42 5.37 -14.33 12.93
N SER A 43 6.47 -14.33 13.69
CA SER A 43 7.19 -13.10 14.07
C SER A 43 7.83 -12.41 12.86
N ALA A 44 8.47 -13.18 11.97
CA ALA A 44 9.05 -12.65 10.74
C ALA A 44 7.98 -12.01 9.83
N LEU A 45 6.85 -12.69 9.63
CA LEU A 45 5.74 -12.18 8.84
C LEU A 45 5.09 -10.93 9.47
N ASN A 46 4.89 -10.91 10.79
CA ASN A 46 4.41 -9.70 11.49
C ASN A 46 5.40 -8.53 11.33
N GLY A 47 6.70 -8.79 11.41
CA GLY A 47 7.74 -7.78 11.17
C GLY A 47 7.64 -7.16 9.78
N LEU A 48 7.31 -7.95 8.76
CA LEU A 48 7.05 -7.45 7.41
C LEU A 48 5.87 -6.48 7.39
N TYR A 49 4.72 -6.86 7.95
CA TYR A 49 3.53 -6.00 7.99
C TYR A 49 3.75 -4.70 8.76
N LEU A 50 4.41 -4.77 9.92
CA LEU A 50 4.72 -3.58 10.72
C LEU A 50 5.64 -2.61 9.96
N ALA A 51 6.68 -3.12 9.32
CA ALA A 51 7.59 -2.29 8.54
C ALA A 51 6.91 -1.68 7.29
N LEU A 52 5.94 -2.37 6.67
CA LEU A 52 5.12 -1.80 5.60
C LEU A 52 4.28 -0.61 6.05
N SER A 53 3.84 -0.61 7.32
CA SER A 53 3.11 0.52 7.92
C SER A 53 3.99 1.74 8.28
N GLY A 54 5.31 1.64 8.07
CA GLY A 54 6.24 2.74 8.32
C GLY A 54 6.03 3.95 7.40
N ARG A 55 6.41 5.14 7.88
CA ARG A 55 6.18 6.42 7.17
C ARG A 55 6.74 6.42 5.75
N SER A 56 7.95 5.90 5.54
CA SER A 56 8.62 5.82 4.24
C SER A 56 7.87 4.99 3.19
N LEU A 57 6.88 4.18 3.59
CA LEU A 57 6.04 3.40 2.68
C LEU A 57 4.56 3.79 2.89
N TYR A 58 3.73 2.83 3.29
CA TYR A 58 2.30 2.99 3.36
C TYR A 58 1.84 3.75 4.59
N GLY A 59 2.72 4.02 5.57
CA GLY A 59 2.39 4.84 6.72
C GLY A 59 2.20 6.32 6.40
N ALA A 60 2.86 6.82 5.34
CA ALA A 60 2.72 8.22 4.92
C ALA A 60 3.03 8.47 3.44
N GLU A 61 4.22 8.12 2.93
CA GLU A 61 4.70 8.58 1.61
C GLU A 61 3.82 8.07 0.45
N LEU A 62 3.41 6.78 0.51
CA LEU A 62 2.62 6.11 -0.52
C LEU A 62 1.09 6.20 -0.29
N THR A 63 0.64 6.93 0.73
CA THR A 63 -0.79 6.99 1.13
C THR A 63 -1.25 8.39 1.50
N LEU A 64 -0.78 8.93 2.63
CA LEU A 64 -1.33 10.12 3.29
C LEU A 64 -0.75 11.45 2.76
N SER A 65 0.53 11.43 2.40
CA SER A 65 1.34 12.63 2.22
C SER A 65 1.79 12.80 0.77
N THR A 66 2.97 12.30 0.41
CA THR A 66 3.66 12.65 -0.84
C THR A 66 2.87 12.36 -2.10
N VAL A 67 2.31 11.16 -2.26
CA VAL A 67 1.49 10.86 -3.45
C VAL A 67 0.21 11.72 -3.49
N GLU A 68 -0.36 12.10 -2.34
CA GLU A 68 -1.55 12.97 -2.29
C GLU A 68 -1.20 14.45 -2.57
N VAL A 69 0.00 14.89 -2.18
CA VAL A 69 0.58 16.19 -2.55
C VAL A 69 0.83 16.23 -4.06
N LEU A 70 1.41 15.17 -4.63
CA LEU A 70 1.59 15.05 -6.09
C LEU A 70 0.24 15.04 -6.82
N ALA A 71 -0.82 14.51 -6.21
CA ALA A 71 -2.19 14.61 -6.73
C ALA A 71 -2.82 16.00 -6.57
N GLN A 72 -2.08 16.99 -6.05
CA GLN A 72 -2.53 18.37 -5.83
C GLN A 72 -3.70 18.49 -4.85
N ARG A 73 -3.87 17.58 -3.89
CA ARG A 73 -5.04 17.63 -2.99
C ARG A 73 -5.02 18.79 -2.01
N TYR A 74 -3.85 19.17 -1.52
CA TYR A 74 -3.70 20.10 -0.40
C TYR A 74 -3.24 21.50 -0.87
N ASN A 75 -3.53 22.51 -0.05
CA ASN A 75 -3.03 23.87 -0.22
C ASN A 75 -1.57 23.98 0.24
N VAL A 76 -0.67 23.52 -0.62
CA VAL A 76 0.78 23.53 -0.39
C VAL A 76 1.38 24.78 -1.03
N SER A 77 1.36 25.89 -0.30
CA SER A 77 1.97 27.16 -0.75
C SER A 77 3.51 27.09 -0.78
N GLY A 78 4.17 28.12 -1.30
CA GLY A 78 5.64 28.16 -1.44
C GLY A 78 6.42 27.97 -0.13
N GLU A 79 5.84 28.38 1.00
CA GLU A 79 6.44 28.25 2.34
C GLU A 79 6.21 26.88 2.99
N HIS A 80 5.37 26.02 2.40
CA HIS A 80 5.03 24.74 2.99
C HIS A 80 6.17 23.72 2.81
N ASN A 81 6.37 22.84 3.79
CA ASN A 81 7.41 21.79 3.79
C ASN A 81 7.32 20.75 2.63
N PHE A 82 6.29 20.87 1.79
CA PHE A 82 6.05 20.00 0.64
C PHE A 82 6.00 20.79 -0.66
N SER A 83 6.39 22.07 -0.67
CA SER A 83 6.27 22.95 -1.84
C SER A 83 7.09 22.47 -3.03
N THR A 84 8.28 21.93 -2.78
CA THR A 84 9.17 21.28 -3.77
C THR A 84 8.52 20.03 -4.36
N VAL A 85 7.87 19.21 -3.54
CA VAL A 85 7.08 18.04 -3.99
C VAL A 85 5.87 18.48 -4.82
N ALA A 86 5.08 19.45 -4.33
CA ALA A 86 3.88 19.95 -4.99
C ALA A 86 4.15 20.60 -6.34
N THR A 87 5.39 21.08 -6.56
CA THR A 87 5.86 21.67 -7.82
C THR A 87 6.72 20.72 -8.65
N TYR A 88 6.77 19.43 -8.28
CA TYR A 88 7.46 18.36 -9.00
C TYR A 88 8.97 18.59 -9.21
N GLN A 89 9.62 19.28 -8.27
CA GLN A 89 11.06 19.55 -8.34
C GLN A 89 11.89 18.34 -7.88
N TYR A 90 11.84 17.26 -8.66
CA TYR A 90 12.48 15.98 -8.32
C TYR A 90 14.02 16.01 -8.23
N ASN A 91 14.65 17.10 -8.67
CA ASN A 91 16.08 17.32 -8.54
C ASN A 91 16.49 17.98 -7.21
N GLN A 92 15.53 18.41 -6.39
CA GLN A 92 15.82 19.01 -5.08
C GLN A 92 16.19 17.93 -4.06
N SER A 93 17.18 18.23 -3.22
CA SER A 93 17.78 17.26 -2.29
C SER A 93 16.80 16.65 -1.28
N ASP A 94 15.84 17.43 -0.80
CA ASP A 94 14.76 17.00 0.10
C ASP A 94 13.81 16.01 -0.60
N VAL A 95 13.48 16.28 -1.87
CA VAL A 95 12.62 15.43 -2.69
C VAL A 95 13.34 14.14 -3.07
N GLN A 96 14.62 14.21 -3.44
CA GLN A 96 15.46 13.04 -3.70
C GLN A 96 15.57 12.14 -2.46
N SER A 97 15.85 12.72 -1.29
CA SER A 97 15.98 11.97 -0.04
C SER A 97 14.70 11.22 0.33
N ARG A 98 13.54 11.83 0.04
CA ARG A 98 12.23 11.24 0.26
C ARG A 98 11.97 10.03 -0.63
N PHE A 99 12.22 10.14 -1.93
CA PHE A 99 12.01 9.03 -2.87
C PHE A 99 13.09 7.95 -2.75
N GLU A 100 14.32 8.32 -2.37
CA GLU A 100 15.33 7.37 -1.93
C GLU A 100 14.79 6.54 -0.77
N ALA A 101 14.29 7.18 0.30
CA ALA A 101 13.74 6.46 1.46
C ALA A 101 12.60 5.49 1.10
N VAL A 102 11.71 5.86 0.17
CA VAL A 102 10.68 4.97 -0.38
C VAL A 102 11.31 3.75 -1.05
N TRP A 103 12.27 3.99 -1.96
CA TRP A 103 12.95 2.94 -2.71
C TRP A 103 13.71 1.96 -1.81
N THR A 104 14.56 2.45 -0.91
CA THR A 104 15.35 1.58 -0.03
C THR A 104 14.43 0.79 0.91
N SER A 105 13.39 1.43 1.46
CA SER A 105 12.44 0.75 2.34
C SER A 105 11.69 -0.34 1.59
N ALA A 106 11.25 -0.08 0.36
CA ALA A 106 10.52 -1.05 -0.46
C ALA A 106 11.39 -2.27 -0.81
N TYR A 107 12.61 -2.06 -1.33
CA TYR A 107 13.51 -3.16 -1.68
C TYR A 107 14.04 -3.93 -0.47
N LYS A 108 14.19 -3.26 0.68
CA LYS A 108 14.47 -3.96 1.95
C LYS A 108 13.33 -4.92 2.31
N GLN A 109 12.07 -4.51 2.15
CA GLN A 109 10.94 -5.38 2.43
C GLN A 109 10.79 -6.50 1.40
N ILE A 110 11.06 -6.23 0.12
CA ILE A 110 11.12 -7.27 -0.91
C ILE A 110 12.19 -8.32 -0.58
N LEU A 111 13.39 -7.89 -0.15
CA LEU A 111 14.45 -8.79 0.29
C LEU A 111 14.00 -9.64 1.50
N ASN A 112 13.37 -9.02 2.50
CA ASN A 112 12.88 -9.73 3.68
C ASN A 112 11.76 -10.74 3.33
N ILE A 113 10.90 -10.42 2.36
CA ILE A 113 9.91 -11.36 1.83
C ILE A 113 10.61 -12.56 1.15
N ASN A 114 11.62 -12.30 0.32
CA ASN A 114 12.37 -13.37 -0.36
C ASN A 114 13.08 -14.28 0.66
N LYS A 115 13.67 -13.70 1.72
CA LYS A 115 14.26 -14.48 2.82
C LYS A 115 13.23 -15.37 3.53
N LEU A 116 12.04 -14.85 3.80
CA LEU A 116 10.98 -15.64 4.42
C LEU A 116 10.51 -16.78 3.51
N LEU A 117 10.42 -16.55 2.19
CA LEU A 117 10.12 -17.59 1.21
C LEU A 117 11.21 -18.68 1.17
N GLU A 118 12.50 -18.29 1.13
CA GLU A 118 13.63 -19.24 1.20
C GLU A 118 13.65 -20.02 2.52
N ALA A 119 13.30 -19.38 3.64
CA ALA A 119 13.19 -20.04 4.93
C ALA A 119 12.09 -21.12 4.94
N LEU A 120 10.93 -20.87 4.31
CA LEU A 120 9.88 -21.89 4.16
C LEU A 120 10.34 -23.08 3.32
N ASP A 121 11.17 -22.84 2.30
CA ASP A 121 11.75 -23.91 1.48
C ASP A 121 12.80 -24.73 2.23
N LYS A 122 13.58 -24.09 3.10
CA LYS A 122 14.65 -24.71 3.89
C LYS A 122 14.12 -25.46 5.12
N HIS A 123 13.19 -24.87 5.87
CA HIS A 123 12.68 -25.41 7.14
C HIS A 123 11.30 -26.05 6.97
N LYS A 124 11.25 -27.11 6.17
CA LYS A 124 10.00 -27.84 5.86
C LYS A 124 9.44 -28.53 7.10
N GLY A 125 8.11 -28.57 7.22
CA GLY A 125 7.40 -29.30 8.28
C GLY A 125 7.29 -28.55 9.62
N ILE A 126 7.81 -27.33 9.74
CA ILE A 126 7.62 -26.48 10.92
C ILE A 126 6.20 -25.90 11.00
N LEU A 127 5.65 -25.49 9.85
CA LEU A 127 4.26 -25.07 9.72
C LEU A 127 3.41 -26.23 9.17
N SER A 128 2.13 -26.28 9.54
CA SER A 128 1.17 -27.12 8.82
C SER A 128 1.07 -26.66 7.36
N LYS A 129 0.65 -27.55 6.45
CA LYS A 129 0.60 -27.20 5.02
C LYS A 129 -0.34 -26.02 4.75
N GLU A 130 -1.43 -25.92 5.48
CA GLU A 130 -2.40 -24.84 5.41
C GLU A 130 -1.77 -23.52 5.83
N LYS A 131 -1.05 -23.49 6.97
CA LYS A 131 -0.34 -22.29 7.44
C LYS A 131 0.79 -21.89 6.51
N GLU A 132 1.58 -22.86 6.03
CA GLU A 132 2.64 -22.61 5.05
C GLU A 132 2.08 -21.95 3.79
N ASN A 133 0.96 -22.46 3.27
CA ASN A 133 0.29 -21.87 2.12
C ASN A 133 -0.20 -20.45 2.41
N LEU A 134 -0.77 -20.17 3.59
CA LEU A 134 -1.15 -18.80 3.98
C LEU A 134 0.06 -17.86 3.99
N VAL A 135 1.19 -18.26 4.60
CA VAL A 135 2.42 -17.43 4.62
C VAL A 135 2.94 -17.21 3.20
N ARG A 136 3.03 -18.24 2.36
CA ARG A 136 3.49 -18.10 0.96
C ARG A 136 2.58 -17.16 0.18
N GLY A 137 1.27 -17.35 0.30
CA GLY A 137 0.28 -16.53 -0.37
C GLY A 137 0.38 -15.05 0.03
N GLU A 138 0.51 -14.79 1.32
CA GLU A 138 0.75 -13.44 1.86
C GLU A 138 2.04 -12.83 1.32
N CYS A 139 3.15 -13.56 1.38
CA CYS A 139 4.45 -13.11 0.85
C CYS A 139 4.40 -12.76 -0.64
N MET A 140 3.85 -13.64 -1.48
CA MET A 140 3.74 -13.40 -2.93
C MET A 140 2.88 -12.17 -3.22
N GLY A 141 1.73 -12.04 -2.54
CA GLY A 141 0.84 -10.89 -2.69
C GLY A 141 1.46 -9.57 -2.26
N LEU A 142 2.15 -9.54 -1.11
CA LEU A 142 2.88 -8.36 -0.64
C LEU A 142 4.03 -8.00 -1.58
N ARG A 143 4.78 -8.97 -2.10
CA ARG A 143 5.87 -8.72 -3.06
C ARG A 143 5.33 -8.11 -4.35
N ALA A 144 4.23 -8.63 -4.87
CA ALA A 144 3.54 -8.07 -6.03
C ALA A 144 3.07 -6.63 -5.78
N MET A 145 2.47 -6.36 -4.62
CA MET A 145 1.99 -5.03 -4.24
C MET A 145 3.10 -3.98 -4.20
N ILE A 146 4.21 -4.30 -3.53
CA ILE A 146 5.34 -3.36 -3.39
C ILE A 146 5.94 -3.05 -4.77
N HIS A 147 6.21 -4.07 -5.61
CA HIS A 147 6.74 -3.84 -6.95
C HIS A 147 5.76 -3.06 -7.83
N PHE A 148 4.46 -3.32 -7.72
CA PHE A 148 3.46 -2.57 -8.48
C PHE A 148 3.44 -1.10 -8.07
N ASP A 149 3.52 -0.77 -6.78
CA ASP A 149 3.61 0.63 -6.33
C ASP A 149 4.89 1.33 -6.80
N LEU A 150 6.03 0.64 -6.75
CA LEU A 150 7.28 1.14 -7.29
C LEU A 150 7.18 1.39 -8.80
N LEU A 151 6.55 0.48 -9.56
CA LEU A 151 6.32 0.67 -10.99
C LEU A 151 5.44 1.89 -11.25
N ARG A 152 4.34 2.03 -10.50
CA ARG A 152 3.41 3.14 -10.67
C ARG A 152 4.04 4.48 -10.31
N LEU A 153 5.01 4.53 -9.40
CA LEU A 153 5.69 5.75 -9.00
C LEU A 153 6.87 6.10 -9.91
N PHE A 154 7.82 5.18 -10.07
CA PHE A 154 9.10 5.39 -10.76
C PHE A 154 9.09 5.01 -12.24
N GLY A 155 8.16 4.13 -12.63
CA GLY A 155 8.03 3.69 -14.01
C GLY A 155 7.41 4.74 -14.93
N PRO A 156 7.48 4.51 -16.25
CA PRO A 156 6.87 5.37 -17.24
C PRO A 156 5.34 5.45 -17.06
N VAL A 157 4.72 6.44 -17.70
CA VAL A 157 3.27 6.43 -17.91
C VAL A 157 2.93 5.21 -18.79
N TYR A 158 2.27 4.21 -18.21
CA TYR A 158 2.10 2.90 -18.85
C TYR A 158 1.37 3.01 -20.19
N ALA A 159 0.30 3.82 -20.25
CA ALA A 159 -0.54 4.02 -21.44
C ALA A 159 0.23 4.47 -22.70
N THR A 160 1.38 5.14 -22.54
CA THR A 160 2.19 5.67 -23.66
C THR A 160 3.65 5.22 -23.63
N GLY A 161 4.02 4.36 -22.68
CA GLY A 161 5.41 4.05 -22.40
C GLY A 161 5.66 2.67 -21.80
N SER A 162 4.71 1.74 -21.93
CA SER A 162 4.79 0.39 -21.34
C SER A 162 6.05 -0.40 -21.73
N GLY A 163 6.58 -0.20 -22.95
CA GLY A 163 7.80 -0.85 -23.41
C GLY A 163 9.11 -0.24 -22.88
N LYS A 164 9.06 0.88 -22.15
CA LYS A 164 10.26 1.53 -21.60
C LYS A 164 10.70 0.86 -20.31
N THR A 165 12.01 0.81 -20.10
CA THR A 165 12.66 0.38 -18.87
C THR A 165 12.10 1.12 -17.66
N ALA A 166 11.80 0.39 -16.59
CA ALA A 166 11.20 0.89 -15.38
C ALA A 166 12.04 0.52 -14.15
N ILE A 167 11.73 -0.60 -13.50
CA ILE A 167 12.32 -1.04 -12.23
C ILE A 167 12.81 -2.49 -12.35
N PRO A 168 13.72 -2.95 -11.47
CA PRO A 168 13.98 -4.39 -11.36
C PRO A 168 12.80 -5.09 -10.66
N TYR A 169 12.70 -6.41 -10.85
CA TYR A 169 11.76 -7.28 -10.12
C TYR A 169 12.54 -8.34 -9.35
N ASN A 170 12.71 -8.14 -8.04
CA ASN A 170 13.62 -8.96 -7.23
C ASN A 170 12.88 -10.15 -6.60
N THR A 171 13.26 -11.37 -7.01
CA THR A 171 12.70 -12.62 -6.46
C THR A 171 13.69 -13.46 -5.65
N THR A 172 14.93 -12.99 -5.48
CA THR A 172 16.01 -13.71 -4.79
C THR A 172 16.55 -12.94 -3.59
N THR A 173 17.38 -13.58 -2.75
CA THR A 173 18.09 -12.93 -1.62
C THR A 173 19.51 -12.47 -1.94
N GLY A 174 19.95 -12.66 -3.19
CA GLY A 174 21.30 -12.28 -3.63
C GLY A 174 21.54 -10.76 -3.64
N SER A 175 22.79 -10.35 -3.48
CA SER A 175 23.22 -8.95 -3.52
C SER A 175 23.48 -8.41 -4.93
N ALA A 176 23.39 -9.26 -5.96
CA ALA A 176 23.63 -8.87 -7.34
C ALA A 176 22.46 -8.01 -7.87
N PRO A 177 22.72 -6.83 -8.47
CA PRO A 177 21.67 -6.01 -9.08
C PRO A 177 20.90 -6.81 -10.13
N GLN A 178 19.58 -6.90 -9.97
CA GLN A 178 18.72 -7.51 -10.99
C GLN A 178 18.57 -6.55 -12.19
N PRO A 179 18.34 -7.02 -13.42
CA PRO A 179 18.14 -6.14 -14.56
C PRO A 179 16.89 -5.27 -14.38
N LEU A 180 16.95 -4.03 -14.88
CA LEU A 180 15.74 -3.22 -15.02
C LEU A 180 14.86 -3.84 -16.11
N LEU A 181 13.59 -4.04 -15.81
CA LEU A 181 12.63 -4.59 -16.75
C LEU A 181 11.83 -3.47 -17.43
N PRO A 182 11.33 -3.66 -18.67
CA PRO A 182 10.30 -2.80 -19.20
C PRO A 182 9.05 -2.85 -18.32
N ALA A 183 8.24 -1.78 -18.32
CA ALA A 183 7.03 -1.73 -17.50
C ALA A 183 6.06 -2.90 -17.78
N THR A 184 5.97 -3.40 -19.02
CA THR A 184 5.23 -4.64 -19.34
C THR A 184 5.78 -5.85 -18.59
N GLY A 185 7.10 -6.05 -18.59
CA GLY A 185 7.73 -7.18 -17.91
C GLY A 185 7.56 -7.14 -16.38
N VAL A 186 7.52 -5.94 -15.80
CA VAL A 186 7.19 -5.76 -14.38
C VAL A 186 5.72 -6.13 -14.11
N ILE A 187 4.78 -5.70 -14.96
CA ILE A 187 3.36 -6.08 -14.84
C ILE A 187 3.19 -7.60 -14.95
N ASP A 188 3.85 -8.25 -15.91
CA ASP A 188 3.77 -9.70 -16.08
C ASP A 188 4.27 -10.43 -14.83
N ALA A 189 5.38 -9.99 -14.24
CA ALA A 189 5.92 -10.56 -13.01
C ALA A 189 4.99 -10.33 -11.80
N VAL A 190 4.40 -9.13 -11.67
CA VAL A 190 3.38 -8.83 -10.65
C VAL A 190 2.18 -9.77 -10.79
N LEU A 191 1.68 -9.99 -12.00
CA LEU A 191 0.54 -10.88 -12.26
C LEU A 191 0.88 -12.35 -12.00
N GLN A 192 2.12 -12.77 -12.24
CA GLN A 192 2.59 -14.12 -11.88
C GLN A 192 2.62 -14.33 -10.36
N ASP A 193 3.16 -13.39 -9.59
CA ASP A 193 3.14 -13.47 -8.12
C ASP A 193 1.70 -13.44 -7.58
N LEU A 194 0.81 -12.65 -8.18
CA LEU A 194 -0.61 -12.63 -7.80
C LEU A 194 -1.34 -13.93 -8.12
N ALA A 195 -1.02 -14.57 -9.25
CA ALA A 195 -1.55 -15.88 -9.58
C ALA A 195 -1.07 -16.95 -8.58
N ALA A 196 0.22 -16.94 -8.23
CA ALA A 196 0.76 -17.82 -7.19
C ALA A 196 0.11 -17.54 -5.82
N ALA A 197 -0.07 -16.27 -5.45
CA ALA A 197 -0.75 -15.88 -4.22
C ALA A 197 -2.18 -16.45 -4.17
N GLN A 198 -2.96 -16.31 -5.24
CA GLN A 198 -4.31 -16.88 -5.32
C GLN A 198 -4.32 -18.40 -5.21
N GLN A 199 -3.35 -19.09 -5.81
CA GLN A 199 -3.23 -20.54 -5.70
C GLN A 199 -2.98 -20.98 -4.25
N TYR A 200 -2.01 -20.35 -3.58
CA TYR A 200 -1.70 -20.64 -2.18
C TYR A 200 -2.87 -20.26 -1.23
N LEU A 201 -3.60 -19.20 -1.54
CA LEU A 201 -4.74 -18.70 -0.76
C LEU A 201 -6.09 -19.29 -1.18
N SER A 202 -6.10 -20.33 -2.02
CA SER A 202 -7.33 -20.95 -2.51
C SER A 202 -8.23 -21.55 -1.41
N ALA A 203 -7.63 -21.88 -0.26
CA ALA A 203 -8.31 -22.34 0.95
C ALA A 203 -8.28 -21.30 2.09
N ASP A 204 -8.06 -20.01 1.79
CA ASP A 204 -8.04 -18.95 2.80
C ASP A 204 -9.37 -18.91 3.58
N PRO A 205 -9.34 -18.94 4.93
CA PRO A 205 -10.56 -18.91 5.76
C PRO A 205 -11.51 -17.74 5.48
N VAL A 206 -11.01 -16.63 4.91
CA VAL A 206 -11.85 -15.49 4.53
C VAL A 206 -12.94 -15.87 3.53
N ILE A 207 -12.70 -16.90 2.69
CA ILE A 207 -13.64 -17.33 1.65
C ILE A 207 -14.87 -18.01 2.28
N THR A 208 -14.64 -18.82 3.32
CA THR A 208 -15.66 -19.69 3.93
C THR A 208 -16.28 -19.09 5.19
N THR A 209 -15.51 -18.34 5.98
CA THR A 209 -15.92 -17.83 7.29
C THR A 209 -15.85 -16.30 7.43
N GLY A 210 -15.31 -15.60 6.43
CA GLY A 210 -15.17 -14.15 6.46
C GLY A 210 -14.13 -13.67 7.48
N VAL A 211 -14.35 -12.48 8.03
CA VAL A 211 -13.46 -11.88 9.04
C VAL A 211 -13.84 -12.38 10.43
N VAL A 212 -12.94 -13.15 11.04
CA VAL A 212 -13.13 -13.67 12.40
C VAL A 212 -12.18 -12.97 13.38
N ASP A 213 -12.71 -12.51 14.51
CA ASP A 213 -11.95 -11.89 15.59
C ASP A 213 -10.93 -12.84 16.23
N PHE A 214 -9.86 -12.28 16.79
CA PHE A 214 -8.92 -13.01 17.62
C PHE A 214 -9.65 -13.63 18.81
N LYS A 215 -9.32 -14.88 19.14
CA LYS A 215 -9.80 -15.50 20.39
C LYS A 215 -8.86 -15.14 21.53
N SER A 216 -9.44 -14.96 22.72
CA SER A 216 -8.67 -14.79 23.96
C SER A 216 -7.84 -16.02 24.35
N ASP A 217 -8.15 -17.19 23.79
CA ASP A 217 -7.45 -18.46 24.05
C ASP A 217 -6.25 -18.74 23.12
N GLY A 218 -5.93 -17.83 22.19
CA GLY A 218 -4.81 -17.98 21.26
C GLY A 218 -5.03 -18.96 20.10
N GLY A 219 -6.26 -19.43 19.86
CA GLY A 219 -6.52 -20.62 19.05
C GLY A 219 -6.25 -20.56 17.53
N ASP A 220 -5.98 -19.39 16.92
CA ASP A 220 -5.58 -19.30 15.50
C ASP A 220 -4.92 -17.95 15.16
N TRP A 221 -3.63 -17.99 14.80
CA TRP A 221 -2.84 -16.81 14.44
C TRP A 221 -3.29 -16.16 13.14
N PHE A 222 -3.91 -16.89 12.21
CA PHE A 222 -4.36 -16.38 10.91
C PHE A 222 -5.79 -15.82 10.93
N ARG A 223 -6.29 -15.43 12.09
CA ARG A 223 -7.54 -14.65 12.24
C ARG A 223 -7.37 -13.23 11.72
N LYS A 224 -8.49 -12.48 11.68
CA LYS A 224 -8.55 -11.11 11.13
C LYS A 224 -7.92 -11.04 9.73
N ARG A 225 -8.39 -11.90 8.81
CA ARG A 225 -7.88 -11.95 7.44
C ARG A 225 -7.94 -10.61 6.70
N ASN A 226 -8.73 -9.64 7.15
CA ASN A 226 -8.79 -8.29 6.59
C ASN A 226 -7.61 -7.36 6.97
N ILE A 227 -6.76 -7.76 7.92
CA ILE A 227 -5.49 -7.07 8.22
C ILE A 227 -4.27 -7.84 7.68
N ARG A 228 -4.54 -8.79 6.78
CA ARG A 228 -3.56 -9.66 6.14
C ARG A 228 -3.89 -9.80 4.68
N PHE A 229 -2.88 -10.08 3.89
CA PHE A 229 -3.05 -10.27 2.46
C PHE A 229 -3.78 -11.61 2.22
N ASN A 230 -5.06 -11.53 1.86
CA ASN A 230 -5.92 -12.69 1.69
C ASN A 230 -6.32 -12.92 0.22
N TYR A 231 -7.11 -13.96 -0.04
CA TYR A 231 -7.55 -14.30 -1.39
C TYR A 231 -8.22 -13.13 -2.13
N TYR A 232 -9.16 -12.43 -1.48
CA TYR A 232 -9.84 -11.29 -2.09
C TYR A 232 -8.90 -10.10 -2.28
N ALA A 233 -7.92 -9.91 -1.40
CA ALA A 233 -6.86 -8.92 -1.58
C ALA A 233 -6.01 -9.21 -2.84
N ALA A 234 -5.63 -10.47 -3.05
CA ALA A 234 -4.88 -10.89 -4.24
C ALA A 234 -5.68 -10.63 -5.53
N LYS A 235 -6.96 -11.01 -5.53
CA LYS A 235 -7.85 -10.82 -6.68
C LYS A 235 -8.17 -9.35 -6.96
N ALA A 236 -8.38 -8.56 -5.92
CA ALA A 236 -8.61 -7.12 -6.06
C ALA A 236 -7.37 -6.39 -6.56
N LEU A 237 -6.18 -6.76 -6.07
CA LEU A 237 -4.94 -6.19 -6.59
C LEU A 237 -4.71 -6.59 -8.05
N GLN A 238 -5.06 -7.82 -8.43
CA GLN A 238 -5.06 -8.24 -9.83
C GLN A 238 -5.96 -7.33 -10.69
N ALA A 239 -7.18 -7.04 -10.25
CA ALA A 239 -8.09 -6.13 -10.97
C ALA A 239 -7.47 -4.73 -11.15
N ARG A 240 -6.86 -4.17 -10.09
CA ARG A 240 -6.16 -2.87 -10.14
C ARG A 240 -4.97 -2.88 -11.10
N VAL A 241 -4.16 -3.94 -11.08
CA VAL A 241 -2.99 -4.12 -11.95
C VAL A 241 -3.41 -4.24 -13.41
N GLN A 242 -4.43 -5.06 -13.70
CA GLN A 242 -4.97 -5.23 -15.04
C GLN A 242 -5.57 -3.93 -15.59
N LEU A 243 -6.31 -3.18 -14.76
CA LEU A 243 -6.82 -1.86 -15.14
C LEU A 243 -5.67 -0.89 -15.46
N TYR A 244 -4.61 -0.89 -14.65
CA TYR A 244 -3.42 -0.07 -14.88
C TYR A 244 -2.68 -0.47 -16.16
N ALA A 245 -2.66 -1.76 -16.48
CA ALA A 245 -2.10 -2.30 -17.71
C ALA A 245 -2.98 -2.08 -18.96
N GLY A 246 -4.20 -1.56 -18.78
CA GLY A 246 -5.17 -1.32 -19.87
C GLY A 246 -5.98 -2.56 -20.29
N ASP A 247 -5.81 -3.70 -19.62
CA ASP A 247 -6.60 -4.91 -19.84
C ASP A 247 -7.94 -4.81 -19.11
N LYS A 248 -8.84 -4.00 -19.68
CA LYS A 248 -10.18 -3.76 -19.14
C LYS A 248 -11.03 -5.03 -19.01
N PRO A 249 -11.07 -5.94 -20.00
CA PRO A 249 -11.83 -7.19 -19.85
C PRO A 249 -11.38 -8.03 -18.65
N ALA A 250 -10.06 -8.22 -18.47
CA ALA A 250 -9.56 -8.99 -17.35
C ALA A 250 -9.80 -8.28 -16.01
N ALA A 251 -9.60 -6.95 -15.96
CA ALA A 251 -9.88 -6.15 -14.79
C ALA A 251 -11.35 -6.22 -14.36
N LEU A 252 -12.30 -6.16 -15.31
CA LEU A 252 -13.73 -6.32 -15.06
C LEU A 252 -14.03 -7.68 -14.44
N ALA A 253 -13.52 -8.77 -15.05
CA ALA A 253 -13.74 -10.12 -14.57
C ALA A 253 -13.23 -10.30 -13.13
N ALA A 254 -12.01 -9.82 -12.85
CA ALA A 254 -11.44 -9.89 -11.50
C ALA A 254 -12.25 -9.06 -10.48
N ALA A 255 -12.67 -7.84 -10.85
CA ALA A 255 -13.49 -7.00 -9.99
C ALA A 255 -14.86 -7.62 -9.68
N GLN A 256 -15.54 -8.18 -10.69
CA GLN A 256 -16.84 -8.85 -10.53
C GLN A 256 -16.74 -10.09 -9.64
N GLU A 257 -15.65 -10.86 -9.75
CA GLU A 257 -15.42 -12.01 -8.88
C GLU A 257 -15.25 -11.59 -7.41
N VAL A 258 -14.53 -10.50 -7.14
CA VAL A 258 -14.43 -9.94 -5.78
C VAL A 258 -15.78 -9.44 -5.29
N ILE A 259 -16.52 -8.67 -6.10
CA ILE A 259 -17.85 -8.17 -5.73
C ILE A 259 -18.78 -9.33 -5.36
N ALA A 260 -18.86 -10.37 -6.21
CA ALA A 260 -19.74 -11.51 -5.99
C ALA A 260 -19.31 -12.37 -4.80
N GLY A 261 -18.00 -12.60 -4.63
CA GLY A 261 -17.48 -13.49 -3.59
C GLY A 261 -17.36 -12.83 -2.21
N ALA A 262 -16.98 -11.56 -2.17
CA ALA A 262 -16.55 -10.88 -0.94
C ALA A 262 -17.67 -10.04 -0.29
N ALA A 263 -18.70 -9.60 -1.03
CA ALA A 263 -19.71 -8.67 -0.51
C ALA A 263 -20.45 -9.18 0.75
N LYS A 264 -20.66 -10.50 0.87
CA LYS A 264 -21.25 -11.11 2.07
C LYS A 264 -20.38 -10.98 3.33
N TRP A 265 -19.06 -10.87 3.15
CA TRP A 265 -18.08 -10.78 4.25
C TRP A 265 -17.62 -9.34 4.50
N PHE A 266 -17.70 -8.50 3.46
CA PHE A 266 -17.26 -7.11 3.46
C PHE A 266 -18.40 -6.17 3.05
N PRO A 267 -19.45 -6.04 3.88
CA PRO A 267 -20.60 -5.23 3.56
C PRO A 267 -20.26 -3.72 3.63
N TRP A 268 -21.09 -2.91 2.95
CA TRP A 268 -21.07 -1.46 3.08
C TRP A 268 -21.14 -1.01 4.54
N VAL A 269 -20.42 0.06 4.88
CA VAL A 269 -20.50 0.66 6.21
C VAL A 269 -21.95 1.06 6.51
N LYS A 270 -22.42 0.79 7.73
CA LYS A 270 -23.77 1.17 8.11
C LYS A 270 -23.80 2.67 8.37
N PRO A 271 -24.85 3.39 7.98
CA PRO A 271 -24.99 4.81 8.31
C PRO A 271 -24.88 5.11 9.82
N ALA A 272 -25.29 4.16 10.66
CA ALA A 272 -25.16 4.25 12.11
C ALA A 272 -23.70 4.32 12.59
N ASP A 273 -22.77 3.67 11.88
CA ASP A 273 -21.36 3.55 12.28
C ASP A 273 -20.48 4.71 11.78
N ILE A 274 -21.00 5.54 10.86
CA ILE A 274 -20.24 6.66 10.26
C ILE A 274 -20.97 8.00 10.32
N ASN A 275 -22.26 8.04 9.94
CA ASN A 275 -23.00 9.30 9.76
C ASN A 275 -23.73 9.74 11.03
N ALA A 276 -24.25 8.77 11.81
CA ALA A 276 -24.94 9.02 13.08
C ALA A 276 -24.00 8.95 14.30
N GLU A 277 -22.88 8.22 14.18
CA GLU A 277 -21.86 8.11 15.22
C GLU A 277 -20.95 9.36 15.21
N LEU A 278 -20.98 10.15 16.28
CA LEU A 278 -20.23 11.41 16.39
C LEU A 278 -19.00 11.29 17.30
N ILE A 279 -18.90 10.23 18.09
CA ILE A 279 -17.84 10.02 19.08
C ILE A 279 -16.75 9.10 18.50
N ASN A 280 -17.17 8.01 17.87
CA ASN A 280 -16.27 6.99 17.32
C ASN A 280 -16.60 6.61 15.86
N PRO A 281 -16.69 7.57 14.92
CA PRO A 281 -17.11 7.27 13.56
C PRO A 281 -16.09 6.37 12.84
N ASP A 282 -16.57 5.34 12.15
CA ASP A 282 -15.80 4.51 11.24
C ASP A 282 -15.56 5.22 9.91
N ARG A 283 -14.69 6.24 9.93
CA ARG A 283 -14.39 7.13 8.79
C ARG A 283 -13.64 6.43 7.66
N ILE A 284 -13.09 5.24 7.91
CA ILE A 284 -12.39 4.44 6.90
C ILE A 284 -13.31 3.42 6.23
N CYS A 285 -14.58 3.35 6.65
CA CYS A 285 -15.55 2.34 6.20
C CYS A 285 -15.01 0.92 6.38
N SER A 286 -14.53 0.58 7.58
CA SER A 286 -13.72 -0.61 7.85
C SER A 286 -14.38 -1.95 7.48
N SER A 287 -15.71 -2.02 7.45
CA SER A 287 -16.45 -3.20 7.01
C SER A 287 -16.27 -3.52 5.53
N GLU A 288 -15.91 -2.54 4.70
CA GLU A 288 -15.70 -2.69 3.26
C GLU A 288 -14.27 -3.08 2.90
N VAL A 289 -13.36 -3.05 3.88
CA VAL A 289 -11.92 -3.18 3.69
C VAL A 289 -11.53 -4.64 3.81
N PHE A 290 -11.22 -5.27 2.68
CA PHE A 290 -10.72 -6.64 2.66
C PHE A 290 -9.20 -6.72 2.81
N PHE A 291 -8.45 -5.62 2.69
CA PHE A 291 -7.06 -5.57 3.13
C PHE A 291 -6.67 -4.21 3.70
N ALA A 292 -6.21 -4.21 4.95
CA ALA A 292 -5.58 -3.10 5.63
C ALA A 292 -4.23 -3.50 6.22
N LEU A 293 -3.33 -2.54 6.38
CA LEU A 293 -2.18 -2.70 7.27
C LEU A 293 -2.58 -2.26 8.67
N TYR A 294 -2.24 -3.08 9.68
CA TYR A 294 -2.29 -2.63 11.06
C TYR A 294 -1.14 -1.64 11.31
N ASN A 295 -1.49 -0.39 11.58
CA ASN A 295 -0.57 0.72 11.82
C ASN A 295 -0.84 1.33 13.20
N PRO A 296 -0.03 1.01 14.23
CA PRO A 296 -0.19 1.57 15.56
C PRO A 296 0.08 3.09 15.61
N GLU A 297 0.77 3.63 14.61
CA GLU A 297 1.15 5.04 14.51
C GLU A 297 0.19 5.86 13.64
N LEU A 298 -0.94 5.28 13.20
CA LEU A 298 -1.82 5.92 12.21
C LEU A 298 -2.38 7.27 12.70
N TYR A 299 -2.87 7.32 13.93
CA TYR A 299 -3.38 8.56 14.53
C TYR A 299 -2.25 9.57 14.85
N LEU A 300 -1.03 9.09 15.11
CA LEU A 300 0.13 9.97 15.27
C LEU A 300 0.54 10.60 13.94
N ASN A 301 0.53 9.81 12.86
CA ASN A 301 0.70 10.34 11.51
C ASN A 301 -0.42 11.33 11.16
N GLN A 302 -1.66 11.04 11.55
CA GLN A 302 -2.75 12.00 11.35
C GLN A 302 -2.48 13.33 12.04
N ARG A 303 -2.09 13.27 13.32
CA ARG A 303 -1.79 14.46 14.11
C ARG A 303 -0.64 15.27 13.49
N ASP A 304 0.39 14.60 13.01
CA ASP A 304 1.61 15.23 12.51
C ASP A 304 1.43 15.90 11.12
N TYR A 305 0.44 15.47 10.32
CA TYR A 305 0.16 16.04 9.00
C TYR A 305 -1.11 16.90 8.92
N PHE A 306 -2.13 16.63 9.74
CA PHE A 306 -3.49 17.16 9.51
C PHE A 306 -4.10 17.90 10.70
N ALA A 307 -3.51 17.84 11.90
CA ALA A 307 -4.11 18.44 13.09
C ALA A 307 -4.28 19.96 12.95
N GLY A 308 -5.40 20.49 13.47
CA GLY A 308 -5.69 21.93 13.45
C GLY A 308 -4.65 22.79 14.19
N ALA A 309 -3.92 22.21 15.15
CA ALA A 309 -2.86 22.87 15.90
C ALA A 309 -1.57 23.13 15.07
N LEU A 310 -1.44 22.53 13.89
CA LEU A 310 -0.27 22.68 13.04
C LEU A 310 -0.18 24.08 12.42
N GLN A 311 1.07 24.53 12.24
CA GLN A 311 1.36 25.78 11.55
C GLN A 311 1.00 25.69 10.06
N PRO A 312 0.66 26.81 9.41
CA PRO A 312 0.33 26.84 7.98
C PRO A 312 1.38 26.19 7.06
N GLN A 313 2.66 26.24 7.44
CA GLN A 313 3.78 25.67 6.68
C GLN A 313 3.89 24.13 6.79
N SER A 314 3.09 23.49 7.64
CA SER A 314 3.17 22.05 7.90
C SER A 314 1.85 21.30 7.71
N ILE A 315 0.71 21.98 7.85
CA ILE A 315 -0.61 21.36 7.76
C ILE A 315 -1.00 21.02 6.32
N LEU A 316 -1.29 19.75 6.07
CA LEU A 316 -1.90 19.29 4.82
C LEU A 316 -3.42 19.50 4.88
N ALA A 317 -3.91 20.66 4.48
CA ALA A 317 -5.35 20.90 4.33
C ALA A 317 -5.65 21.45 2.92
N PRO A 318 -6.75 21.02 2.27
CA PRO A 318 -7.19 21.63 1.02
C PRO A 318 -7.69 23.07 1.28
N ALA A 319 -7.65 23.91 0.24
CA ALA A 319 -8.43 25.15 0.27
C ALA A 319 -9.93 24.82 0.39
N GLN A 320 -10.67 25.59 1.19
CA GLN A 320 -12.09 25.31 1.44
C GLN A 320 -12.91 25.25 0.14
N SER A 321 -12.67 26.17 -0.80
CA SER A 321 -13.32 26.19 -2.12
C SER A 321 -13.06 24.91 -2.92
N LYS A 322 -11.83 24.39 -2.87
CA LYS A 322 -11.44 23.13 -3.53
C LYS A 322 -12.11 21.93 -2.88
N LEU A 323 -12.15 21.89 -1.56
CA LEU A 323 -12.84 20.82 -0.84
C LEU A 323 -14.33 20.81 -1.17
N THR A 324 -14.99 21.98 -1.15
CA THR A 324 -16.38 22.12 -1.56
C THR A 324 -16.60 21.67 -3.01
N ALA A 325 -15.69 21.98 -3.93
CA ALA A 325 -15.77 21.54 -5.32
C ALA A 325 -15.61 20.02 -5.48
N VAL A 326 -14.68 19.38 -4.76
CA VAL A 326 -14.49 17.91 -4.78
C VAL A 326 -15.76 17.18 -4.34
N PHE A 327 -16.42 17.70 -3.30
CA PHE A 327 -17.66 17.12 -2.80
C PHE A 327 -18.92 17.71 -3.44
N GLU A 328 -18.77 18.53 -4.49
CA GLU A 328 -19.88 19.13 -5.25
C GLU A 328 -20.88 19.91 -4.38
N GLY A 329 -20.44 20.43 -3.22
CA GLY A 329 -21.32 21.07 -2.23
C GLY A 329 -22.27 20.12 -1.50
N LEU A 330 -22.15 18.81 -1.68
CA LEU A 330 -23.01 17.79 -1.08
C LEU A 330 -22.60 17.53 0.37
N GLU A 331 -23.04 18.39 1.29
CA GLU A 331 -22.68 18.27 2.71
C GLU A 331 -23.19 16.99 3.39
N GLY A 332 -24.19 16.33 2.78
CA GLY A 332 -24.71 15.03 3.22
C GLY A 332 -23.84 13.82 2.85
N ASP A 333 -22.82 14.00 1.99
CA ASP A 333 -21.86 12.92 1.68
C ASP A 333 -21.15 12.49 2.96
N TYR A 334 -21.25 11.21 3.32
CA TYR A 334 -20.67 10.68 4.56
C TYR A 334 -19.15 10.91 4.63
N ARG A 335 -18.45 10.92 3.48
CA ARG A 335 -17.02 11.17 3.39
C ARG A 335 -16.69 12.63 3.70
N TYR A 336 -17.53 13.56 3.24
CA TYR A 336 -17.38 14.97 3.57
C TYR A 336 -17.66 15.21 5.05
N LYS A 337 -18.86 14.82 5.49
CA LYS A 337 -19.38 15.13 6.82
C LYS A 337 -18.54 14.53 7.96
N SER A 338 -18.11 13.27 7.82
CA SER A 338 -17.41 12.55 8.90
C SER A 338 -15.90 12.79 8.94
N SER A 339 -15.29 13.08 7.79
CA SER A 339 -13.82 13.13 7.66
C SER A 339 -13.25 14.55 7.53
N TRP A 340 -14.09 15.57 7.46
CA TRP A 340 -13.66 16.97 7.34
C TRP A 340 -14.35 17.85 8.38
N ILE A 341 -13.61 18.32 9.37
CA ILE A 341 -14.16 19.11 10.49
C ILE A 341 -13.42 20.43 10.63
N VAL A 342 -14.09 21.49 11.07
CA VAL A 342 -13.40 22.70 11.53
C VAL A 342 -12.84 22.39 12.91
N PRO A 343 -11.51 22.45 13.12
CA PRO A 343 -10.91 22.06 14.38
C PRO A 343 -11.25 23.08 15.48
N SER A 344 -11.42 22.61 16.71
CA SER A 344 -11.65 23.46 17.89
C SER A 344 -10.37 24.09 18.45
N VAL A 345 -9.20 23.66 17.95
CA VAL A 345 -7.87 24.11 18.38
C VAL A 345 -7.07 24.66 17.20
N GLY A 346 -6.11 25.54 17.47
CA GLY A 346 -5.22 26.11 16.45
C GLY A 346 -5.83 27.22 15.59
N GLY A 347 -7.04 27.67 15.91
CA GLY A 347 -7.67 28.87 15.33
C GLY A 347 -8.01 28.80 13.85
N LYS A 348 -8.03 27.60 13.24
CA LYS A 348 -8.40 27.44 11.83
C LYS A 348 -9.90 27.60 11.65
N THR A 349 -10.31 28.35 10.63
CA THR A 349 -11.73 28.55 10.26
C THR A 349 -12.18 27.66 9.11
N TYR A 350 -11.31 26.77 8.63
CA TYR A 350 -11.54 25.85 7.52
C TYR A 350 -11.48 24.40 7.98
N ARG A 351 -12.05 23.49 7.19
CA ARG A 351 -12.07 22.06 7.54
C ARG A 351 -10.71 21.40 7.38
N THR A 352 -10.33 20.56 8.35
CA THR A 352 -9.14 19.72 8.37
C THR A 352 -9.51 18.24 8.27
N PHE A 353 -8.55 17.43 7.80
CA PHE A 353 -8.75 16.01 7.56
C PHE A 353 -8.65 15.18 8.85
N VAL A 354 -9.70 14.42 9.15
CA VAL A 354 -9.82 13.63 10.38
C VAL A 354 -10.18 12.16 10.16
N LYS A 355 -10.09 11.66 8.93
CA LYS A 355 -10.33 10.23 8.62
C LYS A 355 -9.54 9.29 9.55
N TYR A 356 -8.30 9.65 9.85
CA TYR A 356 -7.38 8.88 10.68
C TYR A 356 -7.16 9.50 12.07
N GLU A 357 -7.97 10.50 12.44
CA GLU A 357 -7.92 11.05 13.79
C GLU A 357 -8.37 9.98 14.78
N ASP A 358 -7.76 9.98 15.95
CA ASP A 358 -8.08 9.02 16.99
C ASP A 358 -9.56 9.11 17.42
N VAL A 359 -10.07 8.02 17.97
CA VAL A 359 -11.43 7.93 18.52
C VAL A 359 -11.39 7.68 20.03
N GLN A 360 -12.46 8.06 20.74
CA GLN A 360 -12.46 7.99 22.21
C GLN A 360 -12.40 6.55 22.72
N ASP A 361 -13.10 5.61 22.07
CA ASP A 361 -13.05 4.20 22.41
C ASP A 361 -11.82 3.53 21.78
N THR A 362 -10.78 3.41 22.61
CA THR A 362 -9.50 2.82 22.21
C THR A 362 -9.59 1.33 21.84
N LYS A 363 -10.72 0.66 22.10
CA LYS A 363 -10.97 -0.73 21.71
C LYS A 363 -11.39 -0.86 20.23
N LYS A 364 -11.75 0.25 19.57
CA LYS A 364 -12.11 0.26 18.14
C LYS A 364 -10.88 -0.03 17.29
N LEU A 365 -10.80 -1.23 16.71
CA LEU A 365 -9.64 -1.64 15.93
C LEU A 365 -9.41 -0.78 14.68
N PHE A 366 -10.47 -0.25 14.07
CA PHE A 366 -10.38 0.57 12.85
C PHE A 366 -9.47 1.81 13.00
N ARG A 367 -9.25 2.29 14.23
CA ARG A 367 -8.32 3.40 14.51
C ARG A 367 -6.87 3.12 14.11
N PHE A 368 -6.52 1.84 13.95
CA PHE A 368 -5.20 1.37 13.53
C PHE A 368 -5.18 0.82 12.10
N LEU A 369 -6.30 0.84 11.37
CA LEU A 369 -6.37 0.19 10.07
C LEU A 369 -6.09 1.21 8.97
N GLN A 370 -4.96 1.04 8.28
CA GLN A 370 -4.62 1.76 7.06
C GLN A 370 -5.23 1.02 5.86
N PRO A 371 -6.29 1.52 5.21
CA PRO A 371 -6.94 0.82 4.10
C PRO A 371 -6.00 0.73 2.89
N MET A 372 -5.86 -0.48 2.34
CA MET A 372 -5.04 -0.73 1.14
C MET A 372 -5.91 -1.10 -0.08
N LEU A 373 -6.93 -1.93 0.16
CA LEU A 373 -7.90 -2.37 -0.84
C LEU A 373 -9.29 -2.51 -0.21
N LYS A 374 -10.32 -1.99 -0.88
CA LYS A 374 -11.71 -1.95 -0.38
C LYS A 374 -12.75 -2.14 -1.48
N MET A 375 -13.97 -2.49 -1.07
CA MET A 375 -15.08 -2.84 -1.97
C MET A 375 -15.40 -1.73 -2.99
N SER A 376 -15.41 -0.46 -2.56
CA SER A 376 -15.72 0.67 -3.45
C SER A 376 -14.83 0.72 -4.70
N GLU A 377 -13.56 0.35 -4.56
CA GLU A 377 -12.64 0.30 -5.70
C GLU A 377 -13.04 -0.75 -6.73
N MET A 378 -13.49 -1.93 -6.29
CA MET A 378 -13.92 -2.99 -7.21
C MET A 378 -15.11 -2.54 -8.04
N TYR A 379 -16.07 -1.84 -7.41
CA TYR A 379 -17.20 -1.24 -8.12
C TYR A 379 -16.76 -0.15 -9.11
N TYR A 380 -15.78 0.67 -8.75
CA TYR A 380 -15.23 1.67 -9.67
C TYR A 380 -14.47 1.08 -10.84
N ILE A 381 -13.68 0.01 -10.62
CA ILE A 381 -13.03 -0.73 -11.70
C ILE A 381 -14.09 -1.35 -12.62
N ALA A 382 -15.13 -1.99 -12.05
CA ALA A 382 -16.21 -2.58 -12.82
C ALA A 382 -16.97 -1.53 -13.67
N ALA A 383 -17.27 -0.37 -13.08
CA ALA A 383 -17.89 0.76 -13.78
C ALA A 383 -17.04 1.29 -14.95
N GLU A 384 -15.71 1.33 -14.79
CA GLU A 384 -14.81 1.83 -15.85
C GLU A 384 -14.60 0.82 -16.99
N CYS A 385 -14.68 -0.46 -16.68
CA CYS A 385 -14.32 -1.54 -17.60
C CYS A 385 -15.51 -2.13 -18.35
N THR A 386 -16.73 -2.01 -17.81
CA THR A 386 -17.94 -2.44 -18.53
C THR A 386 -18.18 -1.57 -19.77
N THR A 387 -18.66 -2.18 -20.84
CA THR A 387 -19.08 -1.48 -22.07
C THR A 387 -20.55 -1.07 -22.03
N ASP A 388 -21.33 -1.60 -21.08
CA ASP A 388 -22.73 -1.25 -20.84
C ASP A 388 -22.81 -0.03 -19.91
N HIS A 389 -23.36 1.07 -20.43
CA HIS A 389 -23.50 2.34 -19.74
C HIS A 389 -24.44 2.27 -18.52
N ASP A 390 -25.57 1.58 -18.65
CA ASP A 390 -26.54 1.46 -17.55
C ASP A 390 -25.93 0.60 -16.44
N GLN A 391 -25.21 -0.46 -16.80
CA GLN A 391 -24.47 -1.27 -15.84
C GLN A 391 -23.36 -0.46 -15.14
N ALA A 392 -22.66 0.42 -15.87
CA ALA A 392 -21.65 1.31 -15.28
C ALA A 392 -22.29 2.27 -14.27
N LEU A 393 -23.44 2.86 -14.60
CA LEU A 393 -24.21 3.70 -13.68
C LEU A 393 -24.66 2.93 -12.44
N GLN A 394 -25.12 1.69 -12.58
CA GLN A 394 -25.50 0.86 -11.44
C GLN A 394 -24.34 0.63 -10.48
N TYR A 395 -23.13 0.36 -11.00
CA TYR A 395 -21.94 0.20 -10.15
C TYR A 395 -21.59 1.51 -9.42
N LEU A 396 -21.60 2.65 -10.11
CA LEU A 396 -21.35 3.96 -9.49
C LEU A 396 -22.41 4.29 -8.44
N ASN A 397 -23.68 4.14 -8.77
CA ASN A 397 -24.81 4.45 -7.89
C ASN A 397 -24.81 3.54 -6.65
N THR A 398 -24.35 2.29 -6.75
CA THR A 398 -24.17 1.41 -5.59
C THR A 398 -23.25 2.05 -4.55
N VAL A 399 -22.09 2.57 -4.97
CA VAL A 399 -21.16 3.23 -4.05
C VAL A 399 -21.72 4.57 -3.57
N ARG A 400 -22.34 5.36 -4.45
CA ARG A 400 -22.95 6.64 -4.09
C ARG A 400 -24.02 6.47 -3.01
N PHE A 401 -24.89 5.48 -3.14
CA PHE A 401 -25.90 5.16 -2.13
C PHE A 401 -25.26 4.78 -0.79
N ALA A 402 -24.20 3.99 -0.81
CA ALA A 402 -23.41 3.66 0.39
C ALA A 402 -22.70 4.88 1.04
N ARG A 403 -22.69 6.03 0.37
CA ARG A 403 -22.16 7.32 0.88
C ARG A 403 -23.25 8.34 1.19
N GLY A 404 -24.53 7.93 1.17
CA GLY A 404 -25.66 8.81 1.44
C GLY A 404 -26.02 9.74 0.29
N LEU A 405 -25.56 9.43 -0.93
CA LEU A 405 -25.85 10.21 -2.14
C LEU A 405 -26.97 9.58 -2.96
N VAL A 406 -27.60 10.40 -3.79
CA VAL A 406 -28.61 9.98 -4.76
C VAL A 406 -27.96 9.48 -6.06
N ASP A 407 -28.75 8.72 -6.81
CA ASP A 407 -28.41 8.21 -8.13
C ASP A 407 -28.09 9.34 -9.10
N LEU A 408 -27.11 9.06 -9.97
CA LEU A 408 -26.79 9.90 -11.12
C LEU A 408 -27.92 9.86 -12.15
N ALA A 409 -28.02 10.93 -12.95
CA ALA A 409 -28.90 10.93 -14.12
C ALA A 409 -28.48 9.82 -15.10
N ALA A 410 -29.45 9.22 -15.79
CA ALA A 410 -29.18 8.20 -16.80
C ALA A 410 -28.23 8.66 -17.92
N THR A 411 -28.15 9.98 -18.16
CA THR A 411 -27.27 10.61 -19.15
C THR A 411 -25.89 10.99 -18.60
N ALA A 412 -25.57 10.69 -17.34
CA ALA A 412 -24.32 11.10 -16.72
C ALA A 412 -23.11 10.44 -17.39
N ASN A 413 -22.05 11.21 -17.65
CA ASN A 413 -20.85 10.70 -18.28
C ASN A 413 -20.01 9.87 -17.28
N ILE A 414 -19.89 8.56 -17.53
CA ILE A 414 -19.20 7.62 -16.63
C ILE A 414 -17.78 8.08 -16.28
N THR A 415 -16.97 8.46 -17.27
CA THR A 415 -15.58 8.89 -17.04
C THR A 415 -15.49 10.11 -16.12
N THR A 416 -16.38 11.07 -16.32
CA THR A 416 -16.47 12.30 -15.51
C THR A 416 -16.88 11.97 -14.08
N GLU A 417 -17.94 11.18 -13.91
CA GLU A 417 -18.44 10.81 -12.59
C GLU A 417 -17.47 9.90 -11.83
N LEU A 418 -16.79 9.00 -12.54
CA LEU A 418 -15.74 8.17 -11.96
C LEU A 418 -14.56 9.02 -11.46
N THR A 419 -14.14 10.05 -12.21
CA THR A 419 -13.09 10.98 -11.75
C THR A 419 -13.49 11.66 -10.45
N LYS A 420 -14.73 12.15 -10.36
CA LYS A 420 -15.26 12.77 -9.14
C LYS A 420 -15.29 11.79 -7.97
N GLU A 421 -15.75 10.57 -8.20
CA GLU A 421 -15.82 9.55 -7.16
C GLU A 421 -14.42 9.11 -6.67
N TYR A 422 -13.42 8.97 -7.55
CA TYR A 422 -12.03 8.75 -7.14
C TYR A 422 -11.47 9.89 -6.27
N GLN A 423 -11.82 11.15 -6.60
CA GLN A 423 -11.40 12.31 -5.83
C GLN A 423 -11.99 12.32 -4.41
N LYS A 424 -13.23 11.88 -4.24
CA LYS A 424 -13.93 11.79 -2.94
C LYS A 424 -13.50 10.56 -2.12
N GLU A 425 -13.44 9.39 -2.75
CA GLU A 425 -13.35 8.10 -2.05
C GLU A 425 -11.97 7.82 -1.47
N PHE A 426 -10.91 8.15 -2.20
CA PHE A 426 -9.52 7.76 -1.85
C PHE A 426 -8.71 8.87 -1.21
N PHE A 427 -9.35 9.85 -0.56
CA PHE A 427 -8.65 10.86 0.22
C PHE A 427 -7.86 10.20 1.36
N GLY A 428 -6.55 10.42 1.41
CA GLY A 428 -5.63 9.79 2.36
C GLY A 428 -5.25 8.33 2.02
N GLU A 429 -5.69 7.79 0.88
CA GLU A 429 -5.47 6.37 0.52
C GLU A 429 -4.52 6.22 -0.68
N GLY A 430 -3.91 7.32 -1.13
CA GLY A 430 -2.80 7.34 -2.10
C GLY A 430 -3.14 6.95 -3.54
N GLN A 431 -4.42 6.80 -3.91
CA GLN A 431 -4.76 6.30 -5.25
C GLN A 431 -4.95 7.40 -6.31
N LEU A 432 -5.22 8.65 -5.92
CA LEU A 432 -5.61 9.69 -6.90
C LEU A 432 -4.47 10.07 -7.86
N PHE A 433 -3.23 10.14 -7.39
CA PHE A 433 -2.08 10.39 -8.25
C PHE A 433 -1.93 9.33 -9.33
N PHE A 434 -2.06 8.06 -8.94
CA PHE A 434 -1.96 6.93 -9.86
C PHE A 434 -3.15 6.84 -10.82
N TYR A 435 -4.35 7.22 -10.37
CA TYR A 435 -5.51 7.39 -11.23
C TYR A 435 -5.22 8.41 -12.34
N HIS A 436 -4.80 9.62 -11.97
CA HIS A 436 -4.46 10.69 -12.91
C HIS A 436 -3.32 10.32 -13.86
N LYS A 437 -2.29 9.62 -13.37
CA LYS A 437 -1.20 9.08 -14.19
C LYS A 437 -1.72 8.11 -15.26
N ARG A 438 -2.58 7.17 -14.87
CA ARG A 438 -3.12 6.13 -15.75
C ARG A 438 -4.00 6.71 -16.87
N ILE A 439 -4.87 7.66 -16.53
CA ILE A 439 -5.74 8.34 -17.51
C ILE A 439 -5.07 9.55 -18.18
N MET A 440 -3.78 9.79 -17.88
CA MET A 440 -2.97 10.86 -18.45
C MET A 440 -3.60 12.26 -18.33
N THR A 441 -4.10 12.60 -17.14
CA THR A 441 -4.68 13.93 -16.91
C THR A 441 -3.63 15.02 -17.19
N ALA A 442 -3.84 15.83 -18.23
CA ALA A 442 -2.83 16.78 -18.71
C ALA A 442 -2.64 18.00 -17.79
N LYS A 443 -3.69 18.36 -17.04
CA LYS A 443 -3.71 19.52 -16.15
C LYS A 443 -4.48 19.16 -14.88
N LEU A 444 -3.86 19.35 -13.74
CA LEU A 444 -4.51 19.21 -12.44
C LEU A 444 -4.87 20.59 -11.91
N VAL A 445 -6.02 20.72 -11.25
CA VAL A 445 -6.35 21.93 -10.50
C VAL A 445 -5.29 22.11 -9.42
N ASN A 446 -4.63 23.27 -9.43
CA ASN A 446 -3.53 23.57 -8.52
C ASN A 446 -4.03 23.44 -7.06
N GLY A 447 -3.23 22.80 -6.20
CA GLY A 447 -3.51 22.69 -4.78
C GLY A 447 -3.51 24.04 -4.05
N ALA A 448 -2.56 24.91 -4.43
CA ALA A 448 -2.23 26.13 -3.70
C ALA A 448 -2.89 27.41 -4.24
N ALA A 449 -3.38 27.39 -5.48
CA ALA A 449 -3.93 28.57 -6.14
C ALA A 449 -5.28 28.29 -6.82
N THR A 450 -6.32 28.99 -6.35
CA THR A 450 -7.69 28.86 -6.88
C THR A 450 -7.73 29.35 -8.34
N GLY A 451 -8.44 28.61 -9.20
CA GLY A 451 -8.62 28.99 -10.61
C GLY A 451 -7.39 28.80 -11.50
N SER A 452 -6.35 28.11 -11.02
CA SER A 452 -5.15 27.79 -11.80
C SER A 452 -4.92 26.28 -11.92
N ASN A 453 -4.17 25.89 -12.95
CA ASN A 453 -3.81 24.50 -13.21
C ASN A 453 -2.29 24.31 -13.18
N VAL A 454 -1.85 23.11 -12.79
CA VAL A 454 -0.46 22.66 -12.88
C VAL A 454 -0.33 21.54 -13.92
N THR A 455 0.80 21.50 -14.62
CA THR A 455 1.17 20.34 -15.44
C THR A 455 1.82 19.31 -14.52
N PRO A 456 1.23 18.12 -14.33
CA PRO A 456 1.82 17.08 -13.50
C PRO A 456 3.06 16.46 -14.15
N ASN A 457 4.08 16.15 -13.35
CA ASN A 457 5.15 15.25 -13.75
C ASN A 457 4.94 13.88 -13.08
N TYR A 458 4.39 12.94 -13.82
CA TYR A 458 3.98 11.63 -13.29
C TYR A 458 5.11 10.62 -13.08
N VAL A 459 6.31 10.90 -13.56
CA VAL A 459 7.43 9.95 -13.50
C VAL A 459 8.46 10.49 -12.52
N VAL A 460 8.50 9.91 -11.33
CA VAL A 460 9.56 10.17 -10.36
C VAL A 460 10.84 9.50 -10.89
N PRO A 461 11.97 10.22 -10.99
CA PRO A 461 13.24 9.62 -11.39
C PRO A 461 13.64 8.48 -10.47
N LEU A 462 14.30 7.46 -11.03
CA LEU A 462 14.94 6.44 -10.20
C LEU A 462 15.94 7.11 -9.25
N PRO A 463 16.04 6.65 -7.99
CA PRO A 463 16.99 7.23 -7.05
C PRO A 463 18.43 7.00 -7.50
N LEU A 464 19.33 7.90 -7.08
CA LEU A 464 20.74 7.85 -7.48
C LEU A 464 21.45 6.59 -6.96
N SER A 465 21.00 6.04 -5.84
CA SER A 465 21.52 4.77 -5.29
C SER A 465 21.32 3.61 -6.27
N GLU A 466 20.27 3.65 -7.08
CA GLU A 466 19.96 2.63 -8.08
C GLU A 466 20.73 2.90 -9.39
N THR A 467 20.73 4.14 -9.87
CA THR A 467 21.33 4.46 -11.17
C THR A 467 22.85 4.38 -11.15
N ASN A 468 23.50 4.78 -10.05
CA ASN A 468 24.96 4.78 -9.93
C ASN A 468 25.55 3.37 -9.86
N GLN A 469 24.78 2.39 -9.37
CA GLN A 469 25.21 0.98 -9.29
C GLN A 469 25.17 0.27 -10.65
N ARG A 470 24.57 0.89 -11.67
CA ARG A 470 24.37 0.29 -13.00
C ARG A 470 25.28 0.88 -14.07
N THR A 471 25.99 1.97 -13.75
CA THR A 471 26.97 2.63 -14.64
C THR A 471 28.41 2.18 -14.40
N ASN A 472 28.63 1.37 -13.36
CA ASN A 472 29.90 0.69 -13.05
C ASN A 472 29.73 -0.81 -13.32
#